data_AF-A0A5J4U1Z8-F1
#
_entry.id   AF-A0A5J4U1Z8-F1
#
_cell.length_a   1.000
_cell.length_b   1.000
_cell.length_c   1.000
_cell.angle_alpha   90.00
_cell.angle_beta   90.00
_cell.angle_gamma   90.00
#
_symmetry.space_group_name_H-M   'P 1'
#
loop_
_entity.id
_entity.type
_entity.pdbx_description
1 polymer ?
#
loop_
_entity_poly.entity_id
_entity_poly.type
_entity_poly.pdbx_seq_one_letter_code
_entity_poly.pdbx_strand_id
1 'polypeptide(L)'
;MNEMNYIKDIQHLVATCKKTLILKDHDRFYLVLENIEDVNSELQNPCSNGEGLRIVKMNQLFRKAIALKSEVCVCTSLNKVIADGIHILNVRFDGCQFLDDAVCDVGIMDAKYKISYPCRSGNYPQSQYMLDYAGEYDIQ
;
A
#
# COMPACT_ATOMS: atom_id res chain seq x y z
N MET A 1 -31.08 -2.71 -7.74
CA MET A 1 -30.61 -2.83 -6.34
C MET A 1 -29.09 -2.73 -6.40
N ASN A 2 -28.51 -1.62 -5.96
CA ASN A 2 -27.10 -1.28 -6.20
C ASN A 2 -26.21 -2.08 -5.25
N GLU A 3 -25.31 -2.92 -5.78
CA GLU A 3 -24.29 -3.67 -5.03
C GLU A 3 -23.45 -2.78 -4.10
N MET A 4 -23.35 -1.48 -4.44
CA MET A 4 -22.64 -0.46 -3.68
C MET A 4 -23.23 -0.16 -2.29
N ASN A 5 -24.52 -0.45 -2.05
CA ASN A 5 -25.12 -0.32 -0.71
C ASN A 5 -24.86 -1.56 0.15
N TYR A 6 -24.76 -2.74 -0.47
CA TYR A 6 -24.58 -4.00 0.23
C TYR A 6 -23.27 -4.04 1.05
N ILE A 7 -22.19 -3.48 0.50
CA ILE A 7 -20.87 -3.44 1.16
C ILE A 7 -20.90 -2.51 2.39
N LYS A 8 -21.55 -1.34 2.29
CA LYS A 8 -21.65 -0.40 3.43
C LYS A 8 -22.52 -0.97 4.55
N ASP A 9 -23.61 -1.63 4.20
CA ASP A 9 -24.49 -2.27 5.17
C ASP A 9 -23.79 -3.46 5.86
N ILE A 10 -22.96 -4.22 5.13
CA ILE A 10 -22.11 -5.27 5.72
C ILE A 10 -21.06 -4.70 6.67
N GLN A 11 -20.37 -3.62 6.28
CA GLN A 11 -19.37 -2.96 7.12
C GLN A 11 -19.98 -2.45 8.43
N HIS A 12 -21.16 -1.83 8.34
CA HIS A 12 -21.90 -1.36 9.51
C HIS A 12 -22.35 -2.53 10.39
N LEU A 13 -22.89 -3.61 9.80
CA LEU A 13 -23.33 -4.81 10.52
C LEU A 13 -22.17 -5.49 11.28
N VAL A 14 -21.00 -5.65 10.65
CA VAL A 14 -19.82 -6.26 11.28
C VAL A 14 -19.28 -5.40 12.42
N ALA A 15 -19.27 -4.07 12.28
CA ALA A 15 -18.82 -3.15 13.31
C ALA A 15 -19.72 -3.17 14.55
N THR A 16 -21.04 -3.18 14.36
CA THR A 16 -22.02 -3.11 15.45
C THR A 16 -22.19 -4.44 16.19
N CYS A 17 -21.89 -5.58 15.53
CA CYS A 17 -22.12 -6.91 16.08
C CYS A 17 -20.86 -7.67 16.57
N LYS A 18 -19.72 -6.98 16.77
CA LYS A 18 -18.47 -7.56 17.33
C LYS A 18 -18.65 -8.36 18.63
N LYS A 19 -19.74 -8.18 19.39
CA LYS A 19 -20.02 -8.95 20.63
C LYS A 19 -21.07 -10.07 20.50
N THR A 20 -21.87 -10.13 19.44
CA THR A 20 -23.07 -11.00 19.39
C THR A 20 -23.20 -11.90 18.15
N LEU A 21 -22.34 -11.79 17.13
CA LEU A 21 -22.44 -12.67 15.97
C LEU A 21 -21.77 -14.03 16.19
N ILE A 22 -22.56 -15.09 16.00
CA ILE A 22 -22.17 -16.51 15.95
C ILE A 22 -21.26 -16.80 14.74
N LEU A 23 -21.12 -15.83 13.82
CA LEU A 23 -20.31 -15.96 12.60
C LEU A 23 -18.80 -15.84 12.83
N LYS A 24 -18.32 -15.45 14.03
CA LYS A 24 -16.88 -15.33 14.30
C LYS A 24 -16.13 -16.65 14.09
N ASP A 25 -16.81 -17.77 14.27
CA ASP A 25 -16.24 -19.11 14.14
C ASP A 25 -16.48 -19.72 12.74
N HIS A 26 -16.99 -18.94 11.78
CA HIS A 26 -17.28 -19.40 10.43
C HIS A 26 -16.17 -18.93 9.47
N ASP A 27 -15.55 -19.84 8.72
CA ASP A 27 -14.42 -19.54 7.82
C ASP A 27 -14.68 -18.37 6.84
N ARG A 28 -15.93 -18.26 6.35
CA ARG A 28 -16.35 -17.15 5.48
C ARG A 28 -16.34 -15.76 6.15
N PHE A 29 -16.40 -15.67 7.47
CA PHE A 29 -16.30 -14.40 8.19
C PHE A 29 -14.88 -13.82 8.11
N TYR A 30 -13.87 -14.68 8.25
CA TYR A 30 -12.48 -14.28 8.06
C TYR A 30 -12.17 -13.97 6.60
N LEU A 31 -12.73 -14.72 5.64
CA LEU A 31 -12.67 -14.36 4.22
C LEU A 31 -13.29 -12.98 3.95
N VAL A 32 -14.41 -12.63 4.59
CA VAL A 32 -14.99 -11.29 4.44
C VAL A 32 -14.06 -10.23 5.02
N LEU A 33 -13.41 -10.48 6.16
CA LEU A 33 -12.42 -9.55 6.74
C LEU A 33 -11.15 -9.43 5.89
N GLU A 34 -10.64 -10.53 5.35
CA GLU A 34 -9.50 -10.59 4.43
C GLU A 34 -9.83 -9.92 3.08
N ASN A 35 -11.10 -9.95 2.66
CA ASN A 35 -11.61 -9.29 1.46
C ASN A 35 -12.22 -7.90 1.72
N ILE A 36 -12.11 -7.35 2.94
CA ILE A 36 -12.23 -5.90 3.09
C ILE A 36 -10.93 -5.33 2.52
N GLU A 37 -10.88 -5.27 1.19
CA GLU A 37 -9.93 -4.42 0.52
C GLU A 37 -10.11 -3.02 1.13
N ASP A 38 -9.00 -2.44 1.53
CA ASP A 38 -9.00 -1.02 1.83
C ASP A 38 -9.48 -0.30 0.57
N VAL A 39 -10.69 0.27 0.62
CA VAL A 39 -11.34 0.96 -0.51
C VAL A 39 -11.07 2.46 -0.53
N ASN A 40 -10.27 2.99 0.40
CA ASN A 40 -10.06 4.44 0.51
C ASN A 40 -8.59 4.85 0.31
N SER A 41 -7.64 3.93 0.51
CA SER A 41 -6.23 4.25 0.31
C SER A 41 -5.85 4.34 -1.16
N GLU A 42 -4.86 5.15 -1.45
CA GLU A 42 -4.43 5.53 -2.78
C GLU A 42 -2.92 5.77 -2.77
N LEU A 43 -2.29 5.42 -3.89
CA LEU A 43 -0.93 5.82 -4.17
C LEU A 43 -0.88 7.31 -4.44
N GLN A 44 0.10 7.98 -3.84
CA GLN A 44 0.43 9.36 -4.13
C GLN A 44 1.74 9.43 -4.90
N ASN A 45 1.81 10.39 -5.82
CA ASN A 45 3.05 10.71 -6.51
C ASN A 45 3.86 11.70 -5.66
N PRO A 46 4.96 11.29 -5.02
CA PRO A 46 5.85 12.21 -4.31
C PRO A 46 6.64 13.13 -5.26
N CYS A 47 6.67 12.82 -6.56
CA CYS A 47 7.36 13.57 -7.59
C CYS A 47 6.50 14.74 -8.10
N SER A 48 6.87 15.98 -7.77
CA SER A 48 6.09 17.17 -8.13
C SER A 48 6.06 17.48 -9.64
N ASN A 49 7.06 17.04 -10.40
CA ASN A 49 7.11 17.24 -11.85
C ASN A 49 6.50 16.07 -12.65
N GLY A 50 6.14 14.96 -11.99
CA GLY A 50 5.52 13.79 -12.61
C GLY A 50 6.41 13.00 -13.57
N GLU A 51 7.70 13.31 -13.68
CA GLU A 51 8.55 12.75 -14.72
C GLU A 51 9.08 11.34 -14.40
N GLY A 52 9.16 10.96 -13.13
CA GLY A 52 9.71 9.66 -12.75
C GLY A 52 8.67 8.55 -12.60
N LEU A 53 7.40 8.93 -12.39
CA LEU A 53 6.33 8.00 -12.04
C LEU A 53 4.99 8.47 -12.60
N ARG A 54 4.25 7.52 -13.21
CA ARG A 54 2.85 7.68 -13.57
C ARG A 54 1.97 6.84 -12.64
N ILE A 55 1.00 7.49 -12.00
CA ILE A 55 -0.01 6.81 -11.19
C ILE A 55 -1.26 6.53 -12.05
N VAL A 56 -1.82 5.33 -11.94
CA VAL A 56 -2.95 4.86 -12.73
C VAL A 56 -4.11 4.51 -11.81
N LYS A 57 -5.32 4.88 -12.24
CA LYS A 57 -6.57 4.53 -11.56
C LYS A 57 -6.98 3.09 -11.84
N MET A 58 -7.36 2.38 -10.79
CA MET A 58 -8.04 1.08 -10.86
C MET A 58 -9.24 1.16 -9.90
N ASN A 59 -10.43 0.81 -10.37
CA ASN A 59 -11.67 0.89 -9.58
C ASN A 59 -11.88 2.29 -8.96
N GLN A 60 -11.66 3.35 -9.75
CA GLN A 60 -11.74 4.77 -9.35
C GLN A 60 -10.63 5.28 -8.41
N LEU A 61 -9.78 4.41 -7.90
CA LEU A 61 -8.72 4.77 -6.95
C LEU A 61 -7.34 4.70 -7.60
N PHE A 62 -6.43 5.58 -7.18
CA PHE A 62 -5.04 5.53 -7.64
C PHE A 62 -4.30 4.33 -7.02
N ARG A 63 -4.13 3.24 -7.77
CA ARG A 63 -3.69 1.93 -7.23
C ARG A 63 -2.48 1.29 -7.91
N LYS A 64 -2.07 1.82 -9.07
CA LYS A 64 -0.91 1.31 -9.81
C LYS A 64 0.09 2.43 -10.06
N ALA A 65 1.35 2.14 -9.79
CA ALA A 65 2.49 3.00 -10.07
C ALA A 65 3.27 2.40 -11.25
N ILE A 66 3.60 3.23 -12.25
CA ILE A 66 4.41 2.84 -13.41
C ILE A 66 5.63 3.76 -13.44
N ALA A 67 6.81 3.19 -13.25
CA ALA A 67 8.08 3.89 -13.44
C ALA A 67 8.21 4.35 -14.89
N LEU A 68 8.61 5.61 -15.10
CA LEU A 68 8.79 6.19 -16.43
C LEU A 68 10.26 6.23 -16.88
N LYS A 69 11.20 6.03 -15.94
CA LYS A 69 12.65 6.03 -16.16
C LYS A 69 13.24 4.82 -15.43
N SER A 70 14.08 4.02 -16.09
CA SER A 70 14.67 2.79 -15.50
C SER A 70 15.82 3.07 -14.54
N GLU A 71 16.51 4.19 -14.69
CA GLU A 71 17.76 4.48 -13.99
C GLU A 71 17.57 5.13 -12.60
N VAL A 72 16.32 5.42 -12.20
CA VAL A 72 16.03 6.17 -10.97
C VAL A 72 15.32 5.26 -9.98
N CYS A 73 15.77 5.24 -8.72
CA CYS A 73 14.99 4.65 -7.63
C CYS A 73 13.62 5.33 -7.57
N VAL A 74 12.58 4.64 -8.01
CA VAL A 74 11.23 5.16 -8.03
C VAL A 74 10.54 4.81 -6.72
N CYS A 75 10.16 5.82 -5.96
CA CYS A 75 9.35 5.66 -4.77
C CYS A 75 7.93 6.19 -5.00
N THR A 76 6.96 5.56 -4.34
CA THR A 76 5.57 6.01 -4.25
C THR A 76 5.13 5.88 -2.80
N SER A 77 4.22 6.74 -2.35
CA SER A 77 3.65 6.64 -1.00
C SER A 77 2.20 6.17 -1.05
N LEU A 78 1.74 5.52 0.03
CA LEU A 78 0.34 5.25 0.27
C LEU A 78 -0.23 6.40 1.13
N ASN A 79 -1.36 6.99 0.77
CA ASN A 79 -2.00 8.09 1.51
C ASN A 79 -2.71 7.64 2.79
N LYS A 80 -2.13 6.69 3.52
CA LYS A 80 -2.77 6.04 4.65
C LYS A 80 -1.95 6.22 5.92
N VAL A 81 -2.58 6.80 6.94
CA VAL A 81 -2.08 6.72 8.32
C VAL A 81 -2.72 5.50 8.98
N ILE A 82 -1.91 4.61 9.54
CA ILE A 82 -2.37 3.36 10.14
C ILE A 82 -2.13 3.44 11.65
N ALA A 83 -3.20 3.74 12.40
CA ALA A 83 -3.11 3.99 13.84
C ALA A 83 -2.87 2.71 14.67
N ASP A 84 -3.42 1.58 14.24
CA ASP A 84 -3.33 0.30 14.95
C ASP A 84 -2.12 -0.56 14.53
N GLY A 85 -1.22 0.02 13.71
CA GLY A 85 -0.07 -0.67 13.14
C GLY A 85 -0.36 -1.42 11.84
N ILE A 86 0.69 -1.74 11.09
CA ILE A 86 0.60 -2.48 9.83
C ILE A 86 0.72 -3.97 10.13
N HIS A 87 -0.39 -4.69 10.03
CA HIS A 87 -0.39 -6.15 10.25
C HIS A 87 0.02 -6.92 9.00
N ILE A 88 -0.47 -6.50 7.82
CA ILE A 88 -0.19 -7.15 6.53
C ILE A 88 -0.14 -6.06 5.45
N LEU A 89 0.85 -6.14 4.57
CA LEU A 89 0.93 -5.35 3.34
C LEU A 89 1.27 -6.29 2.19
N ASN A 90 0.37 -6.37 1.21
CA ASN A 90 0.57 -7.13 -0.01
C ASN A 90 0.90 -6.19 -1.16
N VAL A 91 2.12 -6.28 -1.69
CA VAL A 91 2.56 -5.50 -2.85
C VAL A 91 3.05 -6.46 -3.92
N ARG A 92 2.77 -6.14 -5.18
CA ARG A 92 3.28 -6.87 -6.33
C ARG A 92 4.10 -5.93 -7.20
N PHE A 93 5.32 -6.34 -7.47
CA PHE A 93 6.25 -5.67 -8.37
C PHE A 93 6.32 -6.48 -9.68
N ASP A 94 6.46 -5.79 -10.80
CA ASP A 94 6.51 -6.42 -12.13
C ASP A 94 7.53 -5.68 -12.98
N GLY A 95 8.54 -6.39 -13.50
CA GLY A 95 9.63 -5.82 -14.29
C GLY A 95 10.56 -4.88 -13.51
N CYS A 96 10.64 -4.99 -12.19
CA CYS A 96 11.59 -4.24 -11.37
C CYS A 96 12.93 -4.98 -11.35
N GLN A 97 13.84 -4.64 -12.26
CA GLN A 97 15.16 -5.25 -12.37
C GLN A 97 16.26 -4.21 -12.12
N PHE A 98 17.21 -4.54 -11.25
CA PHE A 98 18.40 -3.75 -11.00
C PHE A 98 19.61 -4.70 -10.94
N LEU A 99 20.51 -4.57 -11.94
CA LEU A 99 21.75 -5.37 -12.01
C LEU A 99 21.53 -6.88 -11.77
N ASP A 100 20.50 -7.44 -12.42
CA ASP A 100 20.06 -8.84 -12.37
C ASP A 100 19.16 -9.25 -11.19
N ASP A 101 18.98 -8.37 -10.19
CA ASP A 101 18.12 -8.63 -9.04
C ASP A 101 16.82 -7.82 -9.06
N ALA A 102 15.76 -8.37 -8.46
CA ALA A 102 14.58 -7.59 -8.13
C ALA A 102 14.76 -6.94 -6.76
N VAL A 103 15.07 -5.64 -6.77
CA VAL A 103 15.23 -4.85 -5.53
C VAL A 103 13.98 -4.02 -5.27
N CYS A 104 13.39 -4.21 -4.09
CA CYS A 104 12.25 -3.42 -3.64
C CYS A 104 12.32 -3.09 -2.15
N ASP A 105 11.90 -1.87 -1.81
CA ASP A 105 11.88 -1.39 -0.44
C ASP A 105 10.48 -0.97 -0.02
N VAL A 106 10.09 -1.32 1.21
CA VAL A 106 8.89 -0.81 1.87
C VAL A 106 9.32 -0.05 3.11
N GLY A 107 8.95 1.22 3.18
CA GLY A 107 9.24 2.10 4.31
C GLY A 107 7.99 2.55 5.05
N ILE A 108 8.03 2.50 6.38
CA ILE A 108 7.02 3.09 7.28
C ILE A 108 7.65 4.32 7.92
N MET A 109 6.99 5.47 7.83
CA MET A 109 7.48 6.73 8.41
C MET A 109 6.50 7.31 9.42
N ASP A 110 7.03 8.14 10.33
CA ASP A 110 6.19 9.00 11.17
C ASP A 110 5.26 9.85 10.30
N ALA A 111 3.98 9.92 10.67
CA ALA A 111 2.96 10.64 9.91
C ALA A 111 3.24 12.15 9.75
N LYS A 112 4.09 12.72 10.61
CA LYS A 112 4.51 14.14 10.54
C LYS A 112 5.69 14.34 9.59
N TYR A 113 6.38 13.27 9.20
CA TYR A 113 7.54 13.36 8.33
C TYR A 113 7.12 13.47 6.87
N LYS A 114 7.70 14.44 6.15
CA LYS A 114 7.45 14.63 4.72
C LYS A 114 8.43 13.80 3.90
N ILE A 115 7.91 12.82 3.17
CA ILE A 115 8.69 12.01 2.22
C ILE A 115 9.21 12.91 1.09
N SER A 116 10.53 12.89 0.87
CA SER A 116 11.17 13.58 -0.27
C SER A 116 11.12 12.72 -1.53
N TYR A 117 11.25 13.35 -2.70
CA TYR A 117 11.45 12.65 -3.96
C TYR A 117 12.80 13.02 -4.59
N PRO A 118 13.66 12.05 -4.97
CA PRO A 118 13.53 10.62 -4.68
C PRO A 118 13.63 10.33 -3.17
N CYS A 119 13.11 9.17 -2.76
CA CYS A 119 13.25 8.65 -1.40
C CYS A 119 14.08 7.38 -1.46
N ARG A 120 15.16 7.32 -0.68
CA ARG A 120 15.93 6.11 -0.41
C ARG A 120 15.97 5.95 1.11
N SER A 121 15.48 4.83 1.61
CA SER A 121 15.36 4.59 3.06
C SER A 121 16.71 4.68 3.77
N GLY A 122 17.77 4.13 3.17
CA GLY A 122 19.13 4.13 3.73
C GLY A 122 19.83 5.50 3.75
N ASN A 123 19.31 6.53 3.07
CA ASN A 123 19.94 7.84 3.03
C ASN A 123 19.52 8.73 4.21
N TYR A 124 20.42 9.60 4.66
CA TYR A 124 20.07 10.66 5.60
C TYR A 124 19.29 11.79 4.88
N PRO A 125 18.24 12.38 5.49
CA PRO A 125 17.72 12.11 6.84
C PRO A 125 16.68 10.99 6.93
N GLN A 126 16.30 10.35 5.82
CA GLN A 126 15.22 9.36 5.77
C GLN A 126 15.46 8.19 6.73
N SER A 127 16.70 7.71 6.83
CA SER A 127 17.10 6.58 7.69
C SER A 127 16.88 6.82 9.19
N GLN A 128 16.65 8.06 9.64
CA GLN A 128 16.35 8.37 11.04
C GLN A 128 14.84 8.33 11.35
N TYR A 129 13.99 8.44 10.32
CA TYR A 129 12.54 8.57 10.48
C TYR A 129 11.76 7.48 9.74
N MET A 130 12.46 6.59 9.06
CA MET A 130 11.91 5.46 8.33
C MET A 130 12.32 4.16 8.99
N LEU A 131 11.34 3.30 9.28
CA LEU A 131 11.58 1.87 9.43
C LEU A 131 11.44 1.24 8.05
N ASP A 132 12.51 0.64 7.54
CA ASP A 132 12.53 0.05 6.20
C ASP A 132 12.71 -1.46 6.21
N TYR A 133 12.08 -2.09 5.22
CA TYR A 133 12.25 -3.47 4.86
C TYR A 133 12.65 -3.53 3.38
N ALA A 134 13.88 -3.98 3.14
CA ALA A 134 14.42 -4.21 1.80
C ALA A 134 14.35 -5.71 1.48
N GLY A 135 13.80 -6.04 0.30
CA GLY A 135 13.76 -7.38 -0.23
C GLY A 135 14.54 -7.46 -1.54
N GLU A 136 15.40 -8.46 -1.63
CA GLU A 136 16.15 -8.83 -2.83
C GLU A 136 15.81 -10.27 -3.18
N TYR A 137 15.48 -10.53 -4.45
CA TYR A 137 15.31 -11.89 -4.95
C TYR A 137 15.88 -12.03 -6.36
N ASP A 138 16.61 -13.12 -6.54
CA ASP A 138 17.28 -13.49 -7.77
C ASP A 138 16.23 -13.85 -8.84
N ILE A 139 16.36 -13.25 -10.02
CA ILE A 139 15.46 -13.47 -11.16
C ILE A 139 16.13 -14.50 -12.09
N GLN A 140 16.20 -15.76 -11.67
CA GLN A 140 16.67 -16.87 -12.51
C GLN A 140 15.69 -17.26 -13.61
#